data_AF-A0A841P4U9-F1
#
_entry.id   AF-A0A841P4U9-F1
#
_cell.length_a   1.000
_cell.length_b   1.000
_cell.length_c   1.000
_cell.angle_alpha   90.00
_cell.angle_beta   90.00
_cell.angle_gamma   90.00
#
_symmetry.space_group_name_H-M   'P 1'
#
loop_
_entity.id
_entity.type
_entity.pdbx_description
1 polymer ?
#
loop_
_entity_poly.entity_id
_entity_poly.type
_entity_poly.pdbx_seq_one_letter_code
_entity_poly.pdbx_strand_id
1 'polypeptide(L)'
;MKKDQSSKDMRGAEAGSQPVGPDAVGPDAVGPEAVGEVPAIVRTEAHATPVNARAPSLHDLYNAHSGKVSDKWSSYLDAYDRVFQGYRNKPVRLLEIGVQNGGSLEIWPRYFPNSELILGCDIDTACSGLVFDDQKIAVVVGDANTDEIERKIVAKSATFDIIIDDGSHTSSDIVRSFARYFPHLSDGGVFIAEDLHCSYWQEFEGGLYDPLSSMSFFKRLLDVVNHEHWGLPRFRADALAAFSDRYKVVFGEASLASIHSVEFLNSLCIVTKRPSPENVLGTRNVQGRVALAESEMITLGGTTSKAFDQAGNPWSLASTTMEEEIATNRALVTSRGAQIEELTDEVAEIREQLQSGHAQIARMEADLVERAEEISAAHATASALQTERDNEIARTQALQERMEQSERVVQEFKDSTSWRITSPLRALSAIITRLLKRIAAVFR
;
A
#
# COMPACT_ATOMS: atom_id res chain seq x y z
N MET A 1 21.14 1.81 -18.22
CA MET A 1 20.08 0.83 -18.59
C MET A 1 18.92 1.07 -17.64
N LYS A 2 17.72 1.55 -17.98
CA LYS A 2 16.98 1.73 -19.24
C LYS A 2 16.40 3.16 -19.26
N LYS A 3 16.75 3.98 -20.26
CA LYS A 3 15.89 5.06 -20.75
C LYS A 3 15.48 4.59 -22.14
N ASP A 4 14.32 3.97 -22.26
CA ASP A 4 13.69 3.76 -23.56
C ASP A 4 12.17 3.61 -23.36
N GLN A 5 11.42 4.39 -24.15
CA GLN A 5 9.98 4.26 -24.43
C GLN A 5 8.95 4.53 -23.33
N SER A 6 8.75 5.80 -22.95
CA SER A 6 7.42 6.23 -22.45
C SER A 6 6.89 7.55 -23.05
N SER A 7 7.71 8.31 -23.79
CA SER A 7 7.25 9.55 -24.45
C SER A 7 6.66 9.32 -25.88
N LYS A 8 6.64 8.08 -26.39
CA LYS A 8 6.23 7.79 -27.78
C LYS A 8 4.79 7.33 -27.99
N ASP A 9 4.05 6.98 -26.95
CA ASP A 9 2.69 6.43 -27.11
C ASP A 9 1.62 7.34 -26.51
N MET A 10 1.30 8.44 -27.20
CA MET A 10 -0.03 9.09 -27.12
C MET A 10 -0.29 9.96 -28.37
N ARG A 11 -0.29 9.33 -29.55
CA ARG A 11 -0.98 9.86 -30.74
C ARG A 11 -1.82 8.76 -31.36
N GLY A 12 -3.12 8.83 -31.12
CA GLY A 12 -4.08 7.87 -31.67
C GLY A 12 -5.50 8.14 -31.22
N ALA A 13 -6.12 9.20 -31.75
CA ALA A 13 -7.58 9.27 -31.87
C ALA A 13 -7.90 9.90 -33.23
N GLU A 14 -8.44 9.06 -34.10
CA GLU A 14 -8.68 9.30 -35.52
C GLU A 14 -9.73 10.37 -35.78
N ALA A 15 -9.49 11.10 -36.87
CA ALA A 15 -10.45 11.98 -37.53
C ALA A 15 -11.44 11.17 -38.38
N GLY A 16 -12.73 11.46 -38.20
CA GLY A 16 -13.82 11.00 -39.08
C GLY A 16 -14.16 12.04 -40.15
N SER A 17 -13.92 11.64 -41.39
CA SER A 17 -14.32 12.15 -42.72
C SER A 17 -15.55 13.08 -42.90
N GLN A 18 -15.28 14.28 -43.47
CA GLN A 18 -15.58 14.75 -44.86
C GLN A 18 -17.05 14.97 -45.39
N PRO A 19 -17.28 15.67 -46.55
CA PRO A 19 -17.88 17.02 -46.63
C PRO A 19 -19.14 17.14 -47.53
N VAL A 20 -19.82 18.30 -47.56
CA VAL A 20 -20.70 18.71 -48.67
C VAL A 20 -20.73 20.25 -48.85
N GLY A 21 -20.46 20.72 -50.07
CA GLY A 21 -21.01 21.96 -50.66
C GLY A 21 -21.61 21.61 -52.04
N PRO A 22 -21.94 22.56 -52.95
CA PRO A 22 -22.06 24.03 -52.87
C PRO A 22 -23.40 24.56 -53.48
N ASP A 23 -23.55 25.89 -53.59
CA ASP A 23 -24.25 26.68 -54.66
C ASP A 23 -24.68 28.06 -54.09
N ALA A 24 -24.07 29.19 -54.44
CA ALA A 24 -24.15 30.01 -55.66
C ALA A 24 -25.41 30.90 -55.78
N VAL A 25 -25.19 32.23 -55.90
CA VAL A 25 -25.86 33.24 -56.79
C VAL A 25 -25.68 34.66 -56.20
N GLY A 26 -25.01 35.57 -56.92
CA GLY A 26 -25.01 37.03 -56.68
C GLY A 26 -26.05 37.73 -57.57
N PRO A 27 -25.83 38.98 -58.06
CA PRO A 27 -25.19 40.16 -57.48
C PRO A 27 -26.18 41.36 -57.45
N ASP A 28 -25.79 42.53 -56.95
CA ASP A 28 -26.26 43.80 -57.52
C ASP A 28 -25.33 44.97 -57.21
N ALA A 29 -25.03 45.72 -58.26
CA ALA A 29 -24.16 46.88 -58.29
C ALA A 29 -24.98 48.11 -58.67
N VAL A 30 -24.77 49.25 -58.00
CA VAL A 30 -25.05 50.58 -58.54
C VAL A 30 -23.95 51.54 -58.07
N GLY A 31 -23.36 52.24 -59.04
CA GLY A 31 -22.28 53.22 -58.86
C GLY A 31 -22.76 54.65 -58.52
N PRO A 32 -22.02 55.70 -58.90
CA PRO A 32 -21.46 56.66 -57.94
C PRO A 32 -21.95 58.10 -58.13
N GLU A 33 -21.90 58.93 -57.07
CA GLU A 33 -21.94 60.40 -57.22
C GLU A 33 -20.97 61.15 -56.27
N ALA A 34 -20.09 61.88 -56.95
CA ALA A 34 -19.26 63.04 -56.66
C ALA A 34 -19.53 63.99 -55.45
N VAL A 35 -18.39 64.30 -54.79
CA VAL A 35 -17.81 65.63 -54.46
C VAL A 35 -18.46 66.54 -53.40
N GLY A 36 -17.65 66.85 -52.38
CA GLY A 36 -17.75 68.05 -51.54
C GLY A 36 -16.53 68.21 -50.63
N GLU A 37 -15.57 69.05 -51.03
CA GLU A 37 -14.40 69.46 -50.24
C GLU A 37 -14.78 70.30 -49.00
N VAL A 38 -14.12 70.04 -47.87
CA VAL A 38 -14.15 70.87 -46.65
C VAL A 38 -12.70 70.97 -46.11
N PRO A 39 -12.22 72.15 -45.69
CA PRO A 39 -10.79 72.44 -45.67
C PRO A 39 -10.03 71.88 -44.45
N ALA A 40 -8.72 71.71 -44.68
CA ALA A 40 -7.73 71.15 -43.78
C ALA A 40 -7.66 71.86 -42.41
N ILE A 41 -7.88 71.09 -41.35
CA ILE A 41 -7.41 71.41 -40.00
C ILE A 41 -6.07 70.71 -39.83
N VAL A 42 -5.01 71.50 -39.77
CA VAL A 42 -3.66 71.07 -39.37
C VAL A 42 -3.76 70.52 -37.95
N ARG A 43 -3.85 69.19 -37.83
CA ARG A 43 -3.59 68.50 -36.57
C ARG A 43 -2.09 68.29 -36.49
N THR A 44 -1.44 69.06 -35.63
CA THR A 44 -0.12 68.77 -35.11
C THR A 44 -0.08 67.31 -34.67
N GLU A 45 0.75 66.51 -35.31
CA GLU A 45 1.09 65.16 -34.85
C GLU A 45 1.72 65.27 -33.47
N ALA A 46 0.89 65.11 -32.44
CA ALA A 46 1.38 64.73 -31.14
C ALA A 46 2.06 63.37 -31.33
N HIS A 47 3.37 63.31 -31.13
CA HIS A 47 4.09 62.06 -30.88
C HIS A 47 3.29 61.26 -29.86
N ALA A 48 2.59 60.23 -30.35
CA ALA A 48 2.07 59.18 -29.50
C ALA A 48 3.29 58.46 -28.94
N THR A 49 3.68 58.85 -27.73
CA THR A 49 4.53 58.03 -26.87
C THR A 49 3.94 56.62 -26.87
N PRO A 50 4.72 55.56 -27.16
CA PRO A 50 4.17 54.22 -27.20
C PRO A 50 3.50 53.94 -25.86
N VAL A 51 2.23 53.57 -25.91
CA VAL A 51 1.49 53.01 -24.77
C VAL A 51 2.35 51.87 -24.23
N ASN A 52 2.74 51.97 -22.96
CA ASN A 52 3.54 51.00 -22.20
C ASN A 52 3.37 49.57 -22.73
N ALA A 53 4.34 49.09 -23.52
CA ALA A 53 4.34 47.69 -23.93
C ALA A 53 4.51 46.85 -22.66
N ARG A 54 3.48 46.08 -22.31
CA ARG A 54 3.55 45.13 -21.19
C ARG A 54 4.75 44.21 -21.43
N ALA A 55 5.59 44.01 -20.41
CA ALA A 55 6.70 43.08 -20.51
C ALA A 55 6.15 41.68 -20.89
N PRO A 56 6.81 40.94 -21.80
CA PRO A 56 6.29 39.68 -22.32
C PRO A 56 6.12 38.67 -21.19
N SER A 57 5.00 37.95 -21.17
CA SER A 57 4.75 36.82 -20.25
C SER A 57 5.69 35.65 -20.55
N LEU A 58 5.80 34.68 -19.64
CA LEU A 58 6.53 33.44 -19.94
C LEU A 58 5.89 32.68 -21.10
N HIS A 59 4.56 32.70 -21.19
CA HIS A 59 3.85 32.16 -22.35
C HIS A 59 4.31 32.83 -23.66
N ASP A 60 4.40 34.15 -23.71
CA ASP A 60 4.87 34.87 -24.90
C ASP A 60 6.31 34.49 -25.25
N LEU A 61 7.18 34.39 -24.24
CA LEU A 61 8.59 34.03 -24.44
C LEU A 61 8.77 32.59 -24.92
N TYR A 62 8.03 31.63 -24.37
CA TYR A 62 8.06 30.23 -24.81
C TYR A 62 7.50 30.09 -26.23
N ASN A 63 6.36 30.74 -26.54
CA ASN A 63 5.76 30.69 -27.87
C ASN A 63 6.63 31.33 -28.96
N ALA A 64 7.39 32.38 -28.61
CA ALA A 64 8.32 33.03 -29.52
C ALA A 64 9.70 32.35 -29.59
N HIS A 65 9.98 31.36 -28.73
CA HIS A 65 11.28 30.70 -28.67
C HIS A 65 11.47 29.74 -29.85
N SER A 66 12.62 29.87 -30.51
CA SER A 66 13.00 29.05 -31.67
C SER A 66 14.40 28.43 -31.53
N GLY A 67 15.01 28.57 -30.35
CA GLY A 67 16.32 28.01 -30.05
C GLY A 67 16.25 26.56 -29.61
N LYS A 68 17.01 26.21 -28.57
CA LYS A 68 17.01 24.88 -27.96
C LYS A 68 15.62 24.54 -27.44
N VAL A 69 15.27 23.26 -27.50
CA VAL A 69 13.96 22.76 -27.05
C VAL A 69 13.80 23.00 -25.55
N SER A 70 12.64 23.53 -25.17
CA SER A 70 12.18 23.64 -23.78
C SER A 70 10.79 23.03 -23.70
N ASP A 71 10.55 22.22 -22.67
CA ASP A 71 9.23 21.68 -22.36
C ASP A 71 8.78 22.24 -21.00
N LYS A 72 7.51 22.63 -20.90
CA LYS A 72 6.93 23.14 -19.65
C LYS A 72 5.41 23.06 -19.69
N TRP A 73 4.80 22.64 -18.59
CA TRP A 73 3.34 22.66 -18.46
C TRP A 73 2.82 24.11 -18.51
N SER A 74 1.70 24.34 -19.20
CA SER A 74 1.11 25.69 -19.32
C SER A 74 0.83 26.32 -17.96
N SER A 75 0.32 25.54 -17.00
CA SER A 75 0.05 26.02 -15.64
C SER A 75 1.31 26.43 -14.87
N TYR A 76 2.49 25.93 -15.24
CA TYR A 76 3.74 26.31 -14.59
C TYR A 76 4.20 27.68 -15.09
N LEU A 77 3.99 27.99 -16.38
CA LEU A 77 4.30 29.31 -16.93
C LEU A 77 3.47 30.41 -16.23
N ASP A 78 2.18 30.17 -16.02
CA ASP A 78 1.30 31.07 -15.25
C ASP A 78 1.77 31.24 -13.79
N ALA A 79 2.15 30.14 -13.14
CA ALA A 79 2.65 30.16 -11.76
C ALA A 79 3.96 30.93 -11.66
N TYR A 80 4.90 30.69 -12.58
CA TYR A 80 6.18 31.37 -12.64
C TYR A 80 6.04 32.85 -12.94
N ASP A 81 5.13 33.27 -13.82
CA ASP A 81 4.89 34.70 -14.06
C ASP A 81 4.51 35.42 -12.75
N ARG A 82 3.61 34.82 -11.95
CA ARG A 82 3.21 35.36 -10.65
C ARG A 82 4.35 35.39 -9.64
N VAL A 83 5.06 34.27 -9.48
CA VAL A 83 6.13 34.14 -8.48
C VAL A 83 7.33 35.02 -8.84
N PHE A 84 7.72 35.05 -10.12
CA PHE A 84 8.94 35.71 -10.58
C PHE A 84 8.76 37.19 -10.90
N GLN A 85 7.54 37.73 -10.90
CA GLN A 85 7.28 39.14 -11.18
C GLN A 85 8.14 40.08 -10.33
N GLY A 86 8.32 39.76 -9.04
CA GLY A 86 9.13 40.54 -8.10
C GLY A 86 10.65 40.46 -8.33
N TYR A 87 11.11 39.56 -9.20
CA TYR A 87 12.53 39.35 -9.52
C TYR A 87 12.91 39.86 -10.91
N ARG A 88 11.92 40.11 -11.78
CA ARG A 88 12.13 40.38 -13.22
C ARG A 88 13.24 41.39 -13.53
N ASN A 89 13.28 42.50 -12.79
CA ASN A 89 14.27 43.58 -13.01
C ASN A 89 15.46 43.54 -12.03
N LYS A 90 15.58 42.50 -11.20
CA LYS A 90 16.66 42.34 -10.22
C LYS A 90 17.88 41.62 -10.83
N PRO A 91 19.07 41.76 -10.22
CA PRO A 91 20.25 40.98 -10.56
C PRO A 91 20.12 39.51 -10.14
N VAL A 92 19.25 38.77 -10.83
CA VAL A 92 18.90 37.39 -10.46
C VAL A 92 20.06 36.44 -10.69
N ARG A 93 20.34 35.60 -9.69
CA ARG A 93 21.14 34.38 -9.83
C ARG A 93 20.21 33.18 -9.71
N LEU A 94 20.07 32.43 -10.79
CA LEU A 94 19.16 31.29 -10.89
C LEU A 94 19.96 29.99 -10.99
N LEU A 95 19.56 28.97 -10.23
CA LEU A 95 19.99 27.59 -10.39
C LEU A 95 18.81 26.75 -10.88
N GLU A 96 19.00 26.00 -11.96
CA GLU A 96 18.06 24.99 -12.47
C GLU A 96 18.74 23.62 -12.44
N ILE A 97 18.17 22.68 -11.68
CA ILE A 97 18.58 21.28 -11.65
C ILE A 97 17.69 20.54 -12.65
N GLY A 98 18.31 19.90 -13.65
CA GLY A 98 17.65 19.43 -14.87
C GLY A 98 17.77 20.47 -15.98
N VAL A 99 18.58 20.19 -17.00
CA VAL A 99 18.80 21.09 -18.16
C VAL A 99 18.18 20.52 -19.42
N GLN A 100 18.21 19.20 -19.57
CA GLN A 100 17.75 18.51 -20.77
C GLN A 100 18.42 19.07 -22.03
N ASN A 101 17.66 19.78 -22.89
CA ASN A 101 18.18 20.37 -24.12
C ASN A 101 18.65 21.82 -23.94
N GLY A 102 18.46 22.43 -22.76
CA GLY A 102 18.90 23.79 -22.43
C GLY A 102 18.00 24.91 -22.95
N GLY A 103 16.78 24.63 -23.42
CA GLY A 103 15.86 25.66 -23.91
C GLY A 103 15.40 26.63 -22.82
N SER A 104 15.10 26.14 -21.62
CA SER A 104 14.74 26.98 -20.46
C SER A 104 15.83 27.99 -20.14
N LEU A 105 17.10 27.56 -20.15
CA LEU A 105 18.27 28.41 -19.92
C LEU A 105 18.40 29.55 -20.95
N GLU A 106 17.92 29.39 -22.19
CA GLU A 106 17.89 30.48 -23.18
C GLU A 106 16.73 31.46 -22.96
N ILE A 107 15.66 31.00 -22.31
CA ILE A 107 14.46 31.80 -22.04
C ILE A 107 14.66 32.65 -20.78
N TRP A 108 15.35 32.13 -19.75
CA TRP A 108 15.51 32.85 -18.48
C TRP A 108 16.17 34.23 -18.61
N PRO A 109 17.24 34.46 -19.38
CA PRO A 109 17.81 35.80 -19.56
C PRO A 109 16.84 36.78 -20.26
N ARG A 110 15.90 36.28 -21.08
CA ARG A 110 14.87 37.11 -21.71
C ARG A 110 13.80 37.52 -20.71
N TYR A 111 13.47 36.63 -19.78
CA TYR A 111 12.56 36.92 -18.69
C TYR A 111 13.20 37.84 -17.63
N PHE A 112 14.46 37.56 -17.27
CA PHE A 112 15.30 38.30 -16.31
C PHE A 112 16.43 39.05 -17.04
N PRO A 113 16.15 40.19 -17.70
CA PRO A 113 17.14 40.91 -18.50
C PRO A 113 18.39 41.34 -17.70
N ASN A 114 18.22 41.56 -16.38
CA ASN A 114 19.29 41.95 -15.48
C ASN A 114 19.95 40.78 -14.75
N SER A 115 19.62 39.53 -15.07
CA SER A 115 20.25 38.35 -14.45
C SER A 115 21.78 38.45 -14.45
N GLU A 116 22.40 38.01 -13.36
CA GLU A 116 23.85 37.91 -13.20
C GLU A 116 24.35 36.53 -13.58
N LEU A 117 23.56 35.49 -13.29
CA LEU A 117 23.89 34.10 -13.56
C LEU A 117 22.64 33.27 -13.79
N ILE A 118 22.61 32.51 -14.87
CA ILE A 118 21.67 31.42 -15.12
C ILE A 118 22.48 30.12 -15.16
N LEU A 119 22.40 29.34 -14.09
CA LEU A 119 23.19 28.12 -13.93
C LEU A 119 22.30 26.88 -14.08
N GLY A 120 22.60 26.05 -15.07
CA GLY A 120 22.01 24.72 -15.20
C GLY A 120 22.91 23.63 -14.59
N CYS A 121 22.31 22.60 -14.00
CA CYS A 121 23.00 21.38 -13.61
C CYS A 121 22.28 20.15 -14.16
N ASP A 122 22.99 19.27 -14.87
CA ASP A 122 22.40 18.04 -15.41
C ASP A 122 23.39 16.88 -15.34
N ILE A 123 22.89 15.68 -15.02
CA ILE A 123 23.70 14.46 -14.96
C ILE A 123 24.10 13.96 -16.36
N ASP A 124 23.34 14.31 -17.40
CA ASP A 124 23.62 13.89 -18.77
C ASP A 124 24.85 14.61 -19.33
N THR A 125 25.87 13.81 -19.64
CA THR A 125 27.11 14.32 -20.24
C THR A 125 26.92 15.01 -21.58
N ALA A 126 25.84 14.76 -22.31
CA ALA A 126 25.50 15.48 -23.54
C ALA A 126 25.33 16.99 -23.30
N CYS A 127 24.91 17.40 -22.10
CA CYS A 127 24.76 18.81 -21.73
C CYS A 127 26.09 19.59 -21.77
N SER A 128 27.24 18.90 -21.70
CA SER A 128 28.55 19.54 -21.87
C SER A 128 28.77 20.12 -23.28
N GLY A 129 28.00 19.65 -24.27
CA GLY A 129 28.03 20.15 -25.64
C GLY A 129 27.11 21.35 -25.89
N LEU A 130 26.33 21.79 -24.90
CA LEU A 130 25.43 22.93 -25.05
C LEU A 130 26.25 24.24 -25.13
N VAL A 131 26.06 24.98 -26.21
CA VAL A 131 26.68 26.30 -26.43
C VAL A 131 25.62 27.38 -26.35
N PHE A 132 25.87 28.42 -25.56
CA PHE A 132 24.97 29.55 -25.37
C PHE A 132 25.65 30.84 -25.80
N ASP A 133 24.89 31.73 -26.47
CA ASP A 133 25.40 33.04 -26.89
C ASP A 133 25.55 34.01 -25.71
N ASP A 134 24.72 33.84 -24.68
CA ASP A 134 24.74 34.66 -23.47
C ASP A 134 25.79 34.13 -22.48
N GLN A 135 26.78 34.96 -22.17
CA GLN A 135 27.87 34.65 -21.23
C GLN A 135 27.40 34.48 -19.78
N LYS A 136 26.17 34.90 -19.46
CA LYS A 136 25.55 34.70 -18.14
C LYS A 136 25.04 33.27 -17.94
N ILE A 137 24.91 32.49 -19.00
CA ILE A 137 24.48 31.09 -18.92
C ILE A 137 25.70 30.20 -18.70
N ALA A 138 25.61 29.33 -17.69
CA ALA A 138 26.61 28.32 -17.41
C ALA A 138 25.95 26.96 -17.15
N VAL A 139 26.66 25.87 -17.46
CA VAL A 139 26.23 24.51 -17.18
C VAL A 139 27.29 23.78 -16.37
N VAL A 140 26.86 23.09 -15.32
CA VAL A 140 27.66 22.10 -14.59
C VAL A 140 27.11 20.72 -14.92
N VAL A 141 27.98 19.81 -15.34
CA VAL A 141 27.57 18.44 -15.67
C VAL A 141 27.92 17.50 -14.52
N GLY A 142 26.91 16.77 -14.06
CA GLY A 142 26.99 15.72 -13.05
C GLY A 142 25.73 15.66 -12.18
N ASP A 143 25.72 14.67 -11.29
CA ASP A 143 24.63 14.50 -10.32
C ASP A 143 24.65 15.61 -9.27
N ALA A 144 23.63 16.48 -9.29
CA ALA A 144 23.44 17.58 -8.37
C ALA A 144 23.38 17.14 -6.89
N ASN A 145 23.11 15.87 -6.60
CA ASN A 145 23.05 15.35 -5.24
C ASN A 145 24.39 14.84 -4.71
N THR A 146 25.49 15.02 -5.45
CA THR A 146 26.85 14.65 -5.02
C THR A 146 27.66 15.86 -4.53
N ASP A 147 28.54 15.62 -3.55
CA ASP A 147 29.37 16.68 -2.96
C ASP A 147 30.35 17.31 -3.96
N GLU A 148 30.79 16.55 -4.97
CA GLU A 148 31.65 17.08 -6.02
C GLU A 148 30.93 18.15 -6.85
N ILE A 149 29.70 17.86 -7.26
CA ILE A 149 28.91 18.73 -8.12
C ILE A 149 28.37 19.93 -7.33
N GLU A 150 27.99 19.74 -6.08
CA GLU A 150 27.67 20.85 -5.17
C GLU A 150 28.81 21.86 -5.09
N ARG A 151 30.05 21.40 -4.88
CA ARG A 151 31.22 22.29 -4.83
C ARG A 151 31.40 23.06 -6.14
N LYS A 152 31.12 22.44 -7.30
CA LYS A 152 31.19 23.12 -8.60
C LYS A 152 30.07 24.17 -8.75
N ILE A 153 28.85 23.87 -8.29
CA ILE A 153 27.73 24.81 -8.30
C ILE A 153 28.00 26.00 -7.39
N VAL A 154 28.39 25.75 -6.13
CA VAL A 154 28.68 26.78 -5.13
C VAL A 154 29.88 27.65 -5.52
N ALA A 155 30.85 27.08 -6.26
CA ALA A 155 31.95 27.85 -6.82
C ALA A 155 31.52 28.83 -7.93
N LYS A 156 30.37 28.61 -8.59
CA LYS A 156 29.78 29.56 -9.54
C LYS A 156 29.02 30.67 -8.83
N SER A 157 28.25 30.33 -7.80
CA SER A 157 27.66 31.31 -6.89
C SER A 157 27.40 30.71 -5.53
N ALA A 158 27.79 31.43 -4.47
CA ALA A 158 27.55 31.01 -3.10
C ALA A 158 26.07 31.12 -2.69
N THR A 159 25.31 31.99 -3.36
CA THR A 159 23.86 32.16 -3.12
C THR A 159 23.06 32.30 -4.41
N PHE A 160 21.79 31.93 -4.37
CA PHE A 160 20.85 31.98 -5.50
C PHE A 160 19.56 32.66 -5.07
N ASP A 161 18.92 33.41 -5.95
CA ASP A 161 17.63 34.06 -5.67
C ASP A 161 16.45 33.16 -6.06
N ILE A 162 16.69 32.28 -7.04
CA ILE A 162 15.73 31.29 -7.52
C ILE A 162 16.48 29.96 -7.67
N ILE A 163 15.92 28.89 -7.12
CA ILE A 163 16.36 27.51 -7.33
C ILE A 163 15.16 26.73 -7.86
N ILE A 164 15.32 26.06 -9.00
CA ILE A 164 14.31 25.18 -9.60
C ILE A 164 14.88 23.77 -9.64
N ASP A 165 14.12 22.82 -9.11
CA ASP A 165 14.38 21.38 -9.22
C ASP A 165 13.39 20.78 -10.22
N ASP A 166 13.86 20.59 -11.44
CA ASP A 166 13.22 19.96 -12.60
C ASP A 166 14.06 18.76 -13.08
N GLY A 167 14.64 18.02 -12.12
CA GLY A 167 15.65 16.99 -12.35
C GLY A 167 15.09 15.61 -12.67
N SER A 168 15.33 14.64 -11.79
CA SER A 168 14.91 13.23 -11.99
C SER A 168 13.46 12.96 -11.58
N HIS A 169 12.88 13.87 -10.80
CA HIS A 169 11.57 13.79 -10.14
C HIS A 169 11.41 12.61 -9.15
N THR A 170 12.49 11.89 -8.83
CA THR A 170 12.46 10.88 -7.77
C THR A 170 12.36 11.55 -6.42
N SER A 171 11.61 10.93 -5.50
CA SER A 171 11.40 11.51 -4.17
C SER A 171 12.71 11.73 -3.41
N SER A 172 13.67 10.80 -3.50
CA SER A 172 14.95 10.95 -2.82
C SER A 172 15.80 12.09 -3.37
N ASP A 173 15.84 12.28 -4.68
CA ASP A 173 16.65 13.35 -5.29
C ASP A 173 16.10 14.73 -4.97
N ILE A 174 14.78 14.92 -5.02
CA ILE A 174 14.14 16.20 -4.68
C ILE A 174 14.43 16.57 -3.21
N VAL A 175 14.29 15.61 -2.28
CA VAL A 175 14.55 15.85 -0.86
C VAL A 175 16.03 16.15 -0.61
N ARG A 176 16.95 15.45 -1.29
CA ARG A 176 18.39 15.74 -1.22
C ARG A 176 18.74 17.11 -1.79
N SER A 177 18.16 17.46 -2.92
CA SER A 177 18.38 18.76 -3.57
C SER A 177 17.86 19.91 -2.72
N PHE A 178 16.68 19.75 -2.10
CA PHE A 178 16.20 20.74 -1.11
C PHE A 178 17.15 20.87 0.07
N ALA A 179 17.53 19.75 0.72
CA ALA A 179 18.42 19.77 1.88
C ALA A 179 19.76 20.45 1.58
N ARG A 180 20.29 20.21 0.38
CA ARG A 180 21.59 20.70 -0.07
C ARG A 180 21.55 22.16 -0.50
N TYR A 181 20.56 22.56 -1.29
CA TYR A 181 20.57 23.85 -1.97
C TYR A 181 19.70 24.94 -1.32
N PHE A 182 18.70 24.59 -0.49
CA PHE A 182 17.93 25.58 0.26
C PHE A 182 18.79 26.48 1.20
N PRO A 183 19.87 25.98 1.84
CA PRO A 183 20.81 26.84 2.57
C PRO A 183 21.46 27.93 1.71
N HIS A 184 21.67 27.67 0.41
CA HIS A 184 22.24 28.61 -0.56
C HIS A 184 21.21 29.59 -1.14
N LEU A 185 19.93 29.46 -0.81
CA LEU A 185 18.92 30.40 -1.26
C LEU A 185 19.08 31.75 -0.52
N SER A 186 19.00 32.87 -1.24
CA SER A 186 19.01 34.22 -0.67
C SER A 186 17.76 34.46 0.18
N ASP A 187 17.84 35.37 1.15
CA ASP A 187 16.65 35.89 1.82
C ASP A 187 15.73 36.60 0.81
N GLY A 188 14.45 36.28 0.85
CA GLY A 188 13.48 36.68 -0.17
C GLY A 188 13.57 35.88 -1.46
N GLY A 189 14.35 34.80 -1.52
CA GLY A 189 14.41 33.87 -2.64
C GLY A 189 13.34 32.77 -2.58
N VAL A 190 13.25 32.00 -3.66
CA VAL A 190 12.33 30.85 -3.78
C VAL A 190 13.05 29.57 -4.25
N PHE A 191 12.70 28.45 -3.63
CA PHE A 191 13.00 27.10 -4.11
C PHE A 191 11.72 26.51 -4.70
N ILE A 192 11.80 25.89 -5.88
CA ILE A 192 10.65 25.36 -6.59
C ILE A 192 10.93 23.92 -7.00
N ALA A 193 10.06 22.99 -6.60
CA ALA A 193 10.11 21.60 -7.05
C ALA A 193 9.01 21.36 -8.09
N GLU A 194 9.40 20.96 -9.30
CA GLU A 194 8.52 20.60 -10.42
C GLU A 194 8.11 19.11 -10.38
N ASP A 195 7.09 18.77 -11.17
CA ASP A 195 6.65 17.40 -11.45
C ASP A 195 6.41 16.51 -10.21
N LEU A 196 5.92 17.11 -9.12
CA LEU A 196 5.60 16.38 -7.88
C LEU A 196 4.48 15.35 -8.04
N HIS A 197 3.74 15.32 -9.14
CA HIS A 197 2.83 14.22 -9.45
C HIS A 197 3.54 12.85 -9.50
N CYS A 198 4.83 12.82 -9.85
CA CYS A 198 5.68 11.64 -9.78
C CYS A 198 5.72 11.01 -8.38
N SER A 199 5.57 11.81 -7.31
CA SER A 199 5.50 11.35 -5.91
C SER A 199 4.39 10.34 -5.64
N TYR A 200 3.42 10.20 -6.54
CA TYR A 200 2.32 9.25 -6.43
C TYR A 200 2.60 7.90 -7.08
N TRP A 201 3.74 7.75 -7.76
CA TRP A 201 4.10 6.56 -8.52
C TRP A 201 5.32 5.85 -7.91
N GLN A 202 5.28 4.52 -7.89
CA GLN A 202 6.33 3.70 -7.28
C GLN A 202 7.67 3.87 -8.02
N GLU A 203 7.62 4.07 -9.33
CA GLU A 203 8.77 4.26 -10.23
C GLU A 203 9.61 5.49 -9.87
N PHE A 204 9.01 6.45 -9.16
CA PHE A 204 9.66 7.68 -8.68
C PHE A 204 9.76 7.70 -7.15
N GLU A 205 9.84 6.52 -6.54
CA GLU A 205 10.00 6.32 -5.10
C GLU A 205 8.84 6.88 -4.28
N GLY A 206 7.62 6.78 -4.84
CA GLY A 206 6.41 7.35 -4.27
C GLY A 206 5.26 6.37 -4.11
N GLY A 207 4.08 6.95 -3.86
CA GLY A 207 2.81 6.27 -3.64
C GLY A 207 1.83 7.23 -2.95
N LEU A 208 0.52 7.06 -3.19
CA LEU A 208 -0.50 8.01 -2.69
C LEU A 208 -0.39 8.35 -1.20
N TYR A 209 -0.03 7.37 -0.39
CA TYR A 209 0.17 7.49 1.06
C TYR A 209 1.59 7.11 1.48
N ASP A 210 2.57 7.20 0.58
CA ASP A 210 3.97 7.02 0.97
C ASP A 210 4.37 8.17 1.90
N PRO A 211 4.69 7.89 3.18
CA PRO A 211 4.92 8.94 4.15
C PRO A 211 6.32 9.58 4.00
N LEU A 212 7.18 9.04 3.13
CA LEU A 212 8.53 9.52 2.88
C LEU A 212 8.73 10.05 1.45
N SER A 213 7.69 10.10 0.60
CA SER A 213 7.76 10.75 -0.72
C SER A 213 8.10 12.25 -0.62
N SER A 214 8.55 12.87 -1.71
CA SER A 214 8.82 14.31 -1.75
C SER A 214 7.55 15.14 -1.49
N MET A 215 6.39 14.69 -1.94
CA MET A 215 5.10 15.29 -1.58
C MET A 215 4.87 15.26 -0.05
N SER A 216 5.14 14.14 0.62
CA SER A 216 5.03 14.03 2.08
C SER A 216 6.07 14.89 2.81
N PHE A 217 7.28 15.02 2.26
CA PHE A 217 8.32 15.92 2.76
C PHE A 217 7.84 17.38 2.78
N PHE A 218 7.37 17.90 1.64
CA PHE A 218 6.91 19.30 1.57
C PHE A 218 5.67 19.53 2.44
N LYS A 219 4.78 18.54 2.59
CA LYS A 219 3.66 18.62 3.54
C LYS A 219 4.16 18.77 4.98
N ARG A 220 5.21 18.04 5.37
CA ARG A 220 5.81 18.15 6.71
C ARG A 220 6.45 19.53 6.95
N LEU A 221 6.90 20.22 5.90
CA LEU A 221 7.38 21.60 6.04
C LEU A 221 6.28 22.58 6.48
N LEU A 222 4.99 22.27 6.25
CA LEU A 222 3.89 23.08 6.77
C LEU A 222 3.87 23.10 8.31
N ASP A 223 4.16 21.96 8.94
CA ASP A 223 4.29 21.89 10.40
C ASP A 223 5.53 22.66 10.88
N VAL A 224 6.63 22.61 10.11
CA VAL A 224 7.90 23.30 10.40
C VAL A 224 7.74 24.82 10.43
N VAL A 225 6.96 25.39 9.50
CA VAL A 225 6.65 26.83 9.49
C VAL A 225 5.86 27.24 10.74
N ASN A 226 5.07 26.32 11.30
CA ASN A 226 4.24 26.55 12.49
C ASN A 226 4.91 26.12 13.82
N HIS A 227 6.24 25.95 13.83
CA HIS A 227 7.01 25.45 14.98
C HIS A 227 6.71 26.16 16.31
N GLU A 228 6.50 27.47 16.30
CA GLU A 228 6.22 28.25 17.52
C GLU A 228 4.93 27.81 18.25
N HIS A 229 4.05 27.06 17.57
CA HIS A 229 2.78 26.59 18.09
C HIS A 229 2.82 25.15 18.62
N TRP A 230 3.93 24.44 18.46
CA TRP A 230 3.99 23.01 18.82
C TRP A 230 3.81 22.74 20.30
N GLY A 231 4.23 23.67 21.17
CA GLY A 231 4.13 23.47 22.61
C GLY A 231 5.00 22.32 23.14
N LEU A 232 6.08 21.99 22.41
CA LEU A 232 7.02 20.91 22.70
C LEU A 232 8.45 21.45 22.75
N PRO A 233 9.33 20.93 23.63
CA PRO A 233 10.74 21.27 23.64
C PRO A 233 11.52 20.51 22.53
N ARG A 234 11.12 20.72 21.27
CA ARG A 234 11.67 20.03 20.08
C ARG A 234 12.18 21.03 19.05
N PHE A 235 13.14 20.61 18.23
CA PHE A 235 13.65 21.37 17.10
C PHE A 235 12.84 21.09 15.84
N ARG A 236 12.89 21.98 14.83
CA ARG A 236 12.23 21.74 13.54
C ARG A 236 12.78 20.49 12.85
N ALA A 237 14.09 20.28 12.99
CA ALA A 237 14.77 19.11 12.43
C ALA A 237 14.22 17.77 12.96
N ASP A 238 13.69 17.73 14.19
CA ASP A 238 13.12 16.51 14.77
C ASP A 238 11.90 16.03 13.97
N ALA A 239 11.09 16.95 13.42
CA ALA A 239 9.96 16.60 12.56
C ALA A 239 10.37 16.03 11.20
N LEU A 240 11.65 16.18 10.82
CA LEU A 240 12.22 15.69 9.57
C LEU A 240 13.20 14.52 9.80
N ALA A 241 13.27 13.96 11.01
CA ALA A 241 14.22 12.90 11.35
C ALA A 241 14.11 11.68 10.43
N ALA A 242 12.88 11.21 10.15
CA ALA A 242 12.66 10.06 9.26
C ALA A 242 13.17 10.32 7.83
N PHE A 243 13.06 11.55 7.32
CA PHE A 243 13.61 11.95 6.02
C PHE A 243 15.14 12.00 6.05
N SER A 244 15.72 12.56 7.11
CA SER A 244 17.16 12.60 7.34
C SER A 244 17.76 11.19 7.32
N ASP A 245 17.13 10.26 8.06
CA ASP A 245 17.58 8.88 8.17
C ASP A 245 17.39 8.10 6.86
N ARG A 246 16.26 8.29 6.17
CA ARG A 246 15.97 7.61 4.90
C ARG A 246 16.92 8.05 3.80
N TYR A 247 17.11 9.36 3.64
CA TYR A 247 17.82 9.93 2.50
C TYR A 247 19.26 10.30 2.78
N LYS A 248 19.71 10.12 4.02
CA LYS A 248 21.08 10.41 4.51
C LYS A 248 21.46 11.86 4.30
N VAL A 249 20.56 12.75 4.71
CA VAL A 249 20.69 14.21 4.61
C VAL A 249 20.60 14.85 5.99
N VAL A 250 21.06 16.10 6.09
CA VAL A 250 20.99 16.89 7.32
C VAL A 250 20.23 18.19 7.02
N PHE A 251 19.20 18.48 7.81
CA PHE A 251 18.50 19.76 7.76
C PHE A 251 18.96 20.66 8.90
N GLY A 252 19.58 21.80 8.57
CA GLY A 252 20.03 22.75 9.58
C GLY A 252 18.87 23.55 10.18
N GLU A 253 18.80 23.65 11.51
CA GLU A 253 17.73 24.37 12.23
C GLU A 253 17.58 25.82 11.75
N ALA A 254 18.68 26.54 11.54
CA ALA A 254 18.65 27.91 11.03
C ALA A 254 18.06 28.01 9.61
N SER A 255 18.33 27.02 8.76
CA SER A 255 17.73 26.96 7.41
C SER A 255 16.24 26.66 7.50
N LEU A 256 15.83 25.69 8.33
CA LEU A 256 14.41 25.39 8.53
C LEU A 256 13.63 26.57 9.13
N ALA A 257 14.23 27.32 10.07
CA ALA A 257 13.63 28.53 10.64
C ALA A 257 13.50 29.68 9.63
N SER A 258 14.25 29.63 8.52
CA SER A 258 14.15 30.61 7.42
C SER A 258 13.07 30.28 6.39
N ILE A 259 12.40 29.13 6.49
CA ILE A 259 11.25 28.81 5.66
C ILE A 259 10.09 29.72 6.06
N HIS A 260 9.68 30.58 5.14
CA HIS A 260 8.60 31.55 5.34
C HIS A 260 7.24 30.98 4.98
N SER A 261 7.17 30.29 3.84
CA SER A 261 5.93 29.71 3.33
C SER A 261 6.23 28.52 2.42
N VAL A 262 5.23 27.65 2.31
CA VAL A 262 5.21 26.50 1.40
C VAL A 262 3.87 26.57 0.65
N GLU A 263 3.93 26.75 -0.66
CA GLU A 263 2.76 26.88 -1.53
C GLU A 263 2.68 25.67 -2.47
N PHE A 264 1.51 25.05 -2.56
CA PHE A 264 1.25 23.93 -3.46
C PHE A 264 0.33 24.35 -4.61
N LEU A 265 0.72 23.99 -5.82
CA LEU A 265 -0.15 23.93 -6.99
C LEU A 265 -0.18 22.49 -7.52
N ASN A 266 -0.98 22.24 -8.55
CA ASN A 266 -0.97 20.92 -9.17
C ASN A 266 0.44 20.58 -9.66
N SER A 267 1.04 19.56 -9.04
CA SER A 267 2.37 19.05 -9.36
C SER A 267 3.54 20.03 -9.17
N LEU A 268 3.36 21.12 -8.40
CA LEU A 268 4.40 22.12 -8.16
C LEU A 268 4.40 22.54 -6.69
N CYS A 269 5.59 22.65 -6.08
CA CYS A 269 5.74 23.21 -4.74
C CYS A 269 6.71 24.39 -4.77
N ILE A 270 6.34 25.50 -4.12
CA ILE A 270 7.15 26.72 -4.02
C ILE A 270 7.41 26.98 -2.54
N VAL A 271 8.69 26.99 -2.16
CA VAL A 271 9.14 27.28 -0.80
C VAL A 271 9.82 28.65 -0.80
N THR A 272 9.28 29.60 -0.04
CA THR A 272 9.84 30.95 0.10
C THR A 272 10.76 31.02 1.31
N LYS A 273 11.92 31.67 1.16
CA LYS A 273 12.85 31.93 2.26
C LYS A 273 12.78 33.38 2.71
N ARG A 274 12.81 33.59 4.03
CA ARG A 274 12.96 34.91 4.67
C ARG A 274 13.78 34.80 5.96
N PRO A 275 14.31 35.92 6.48
CA PRO A 275 14.95 35.93 7.79
C PRO A 275 14.02 35.36 8.87
N SER A 276 14.54 34.51 9.75
CA SER A 276 13.73 33.84 10.77
C SER A 276 12.89 34.76 11.67
N PRO A 277 13.30 36.02 11.99
CA PRO A 277 12.44 36.93 12.74
C PRO A 277 11.15 37.36 12.01
N GLU A 278 11.07 37.18 10.70
CA GLU A 278 9.85 37.42 9.90
C GLU A 278 8.94 36.19 9.83
N ASN A 279 9.39 35.04 10.34
CA ASN A 279 8.68 33.75 10.25
C ASN A 279 8.03 33.38 11.59
N VAL A 280 7.51 34.38 12.29
CA VAL A 280 6.76 34.24 13.54
C VAL A 280 5.46 35.05 13.45
N LEU A 281 4.45 34.66 14.21
CA LEU A 281 3.13 35.31 14.23
C LEU A 281 3.21 36.80 14.63
N GLY A 282 4.21 37.17 15.42
CA GLY A 282 4.41 38.53 15.90
C GLY A 282 3.48 38.90 17.05
N THR A 283 3.26 40.21 17.24
CA THR A 283 2.40 40.74 18.30
C THR A 283 0.97 40.97 17.80
N ARG A 284 0.00 40.76 18.68
CA ARG A 284 -1.42 41.01 18.38
C ARG A 284 -1.65 42.50 18.11
N ASN A 285 -2.19 42.82 16.94
CA ASN A 285 -2.61 44.17 16.59
C ASN A 285 -4.11 44.36 16.88
N VAL A 286 -4.43 44.83 18.08
CA VAL A 286 -5.83 45.11 18.48
C VAL A 286 -6.11 46.60 18.32
N GLN A 287 -7.09 46.92 17.48
CA GLN A 287 -7.51 48.28 17.17
C GLN A 287 -9.03 48.44 17.37
N GLY A 288 -9.47 49.66 17.66
CA GLY A 288 -10.85 49.97 18.01
C GLY A 288 -11.04 50.19 19.51
N ARG A 289 -12.14 50.86 19.89
CA ARG A 289 -12.41 51.29 21.28
C ARG A 289 -13.69 50.69 21.89
N VAL A 290 -14.48 50.01 21.08
CA VAL A 290 -15.79 49.47 21.49
C VAL A 290 -15.76 47.95 21.30
N ALA A 291 -15.83 47.22 22.41
CA ALA A 291 -15.86 45.77 22.44
C ALA A 291 -17.00 45.31 23.36
N LEU A 292 -18.21 45.15 22.77
CA LEU A 292 -19.44 44.82 23.52
C LEU A 292 -19.57 43.32 23.80
N ALA A 293 -18.98 42.47 22.95
CA ALA A 293 -19.04 41.01 23.09
C ALA A 293 -17.93 40.50 24.03
N GLU A 294 -16.69 40.96 23.83
CA GLU A 294 -15.51 40.50 24.57
C GLU A 294 -14.59 41.68 24.86
N SER A 295 -14.85 42.40 25.96
CA SER A 295 -14.07 43.59 26.34
C SER A 295 -12.60 43.29 26.64
N GLU A 296 -12.27 42.06 27.05
CA GLU A 296 -10.92 41.61 27.36
C GLU A 296 -9.98 41.63 26.14
N MET A 297 -10.51 41.55 24.91
CA MET A 297 -9.72 41.60 23.68
C MET A 297 -8.85 42.86 23.58
N ILE A 298 -9.33 44.00 24.10
CA ILE A 298 -8.60 45.27 24.10
C ILE A 298 -7.24 45.11 24.81
N THR A 299 -7.20 44.31 25.88
CA THR A 299 -5.99 44.09 26.68
C THR A 299 -4.98 43.18 26.00
N LEU A 300 -5.38 42.44 24.97
CA LEU A 300 -4.48 41.55 24.23
C LEU A 300 -3.60 42.31 23.22
N GLY A 301 -3.85 43.60 22.97
CA GLY A 301 -3.02 44.42 22.09
C GLY A 301 -1.54 44.38 22.52
N GLY A 302 -0.65 44.09 21.58
CA GLY A 302 0.80 44.00 21.81
C GLY A 302 1.28 42.69 22.45
N THR A 303 0.39 41.80 22.88
CA THR A 303 0.78 40.48 23.43
C THR A 303 1.21 39.52 22.32
N THR A 304 1.99 38.51 22.67
CA THR A 304 2.39 37.41 21.77
C THR A 304 1.61 36.14 22.07
N SER A 305 1.52 35.24 21.09
CA SER A 305 0.96 33.91 21.33
C SER A 305 1.90 33.07 22.18
N LYS A 306 1.33 32.24 23.06
CA LYS A 306 2.06 31.24 23.85
C LYS A 306 1.42 29.88 23.60
N ALA A 307 2.20 28.94 23.09
CA ALA A 307 1.76 27.57 22.94
C ALA A 307 1.50 26.93 24.32
N PHE A 308 0.45 26.12 24.40
CA PHE A 308 0.19 25.27 25.57
C PHE A 308 1.16 24.09 25.58
N ASP A 309 1.48 23.56 26.75
CA ASP A 309 2.28 22.33 26.85
C ASP A 309 1.53 21.17 26.17
N GLN A 310 2.20 20.49 25.24
CA GLN A 310 1.65 19.37 24.48
C GLN A 310 2.39 18.04 24.74
N ALA A 311 3.23 17.95 25.78
CA ALA A 311 4.00 16.73 26.08
C ALA A 311 3.12 15.49 26.35
N GLY A 312 1.88 15.68 26.82
CA GLY A 312 0.91 14.60 27.06
C GLY A 312 -0.07 14.35 25.92
N ASN A 313 0.01 15.07 24.80
CA ASN A 313 -0.90 14.89 23.68
C ASN A 313 -0.48 13.66 22.84
N PRO A 314 -1.34 12.65 22.63
CA PRO A 314 -0.99 11.43 21.91
C PRO A 314 -0.71 11.65 20.41
N TRP A 315 -1.07 12.82 19.87
CA TRP A 315 -0.83 13.21 18.47
C TRP A 315 0.40 14.11 18.30
N SER A 316 1.09 14.45 19.39
CA SER A 316 2.35 15.19 19.35
C SER A 316 3.50 14.33 18.84
N LEU A 317 4.58 14.98 18.43
CA LEU A 317 5.85 14.31 18.13
C LEU A 317 6.35 13.52 19.36
N ALA A 318 6.13 12.21 19.33
CA ALA A 318 6.58 11.26 20.34
C ALA A 318 8.07 10.91 20.15
N SER A 319 8.57 9.92 20.90
CA SER A 319 9.88 9.32 20.61
C SER A 319 9.90 8.51 19.32
N THR A 320 8.74 7.98 18.92
CA THR A 320 8.55 7.20 17.70
C THR A 320 7.93 8.10 16.65
N THR A 321 8.45 8.04 15.43
CA THR A 321 7.91 8.78 14.29
C THR A 321 6.62 8.12 13.77
N MET A 322 5.76 8.89 13.11
CA MET A 322 4.54 8.36 12.49
C MET A 322 4.88 7.30 11.43
N GLU A 323 6.00 7.47 10.73
CA GLU A 323 6.53 6.54 9.73
C GLU A 323 6.91 5.19 10.36
N GLU A 324 7.62 5.20 11.49
CA GLU A 324 7.97 4.00 12.25
C GLU A 324 6.74 3.30 12.81
N GLU A 325 5.75 4.06 13.29
CA GLU A 325 4.49 3.51 13.76
C GLU A 325 3.72 2.82 12.64
N ILE A 326 3.60 3.46 11.46
CA ILE A 326 2.95 2.87 10.28
C ILE A 326 3.68 1.58 9.86
N ALA A 327 5.01 1.59 9.81
CA ALA A 327 5.81 0.42 9.45
C ALA A 327 5.61 -0.72 10.45
N THR A 328 5.64 -0.42 11.75
CA THR A 328 5.44 -1.39 12.83
C THR A 328 4.02 -1.97 12.79
N ASN A 329 3.01 -1.13 12.63
CA ASN A 329 1.62 -1.55 12.55
C ASN A 329 1.36 -2.43 11.32
N ARG A 330 1.93 -2.09 10.16
CA ARG A 330 1.84 -2.93 8.95
C ARG A 330 2.50 -4.30 9.17
N ALA A 331 3.70 -4.33 9.74
CA ALA A 331 4.39 -5.59 10.04
C ALA A 331 3.60 -6.44 11.05
N LEU A 332 3.01 -5.81 12.07
CA LEU A 332 2.16 -6.48 13.05
C LEU A 332 0.90 -7.06 12.42
N VAL A 333 0.23 -6.32 11.53
CA VAL A 333 -0.95 -6.80 10.81
C VAL A 333 -0.60 -8.01 9.95
N THR A 334 0.51 -7.98 9.22
CA THR A 334 0.97 -9.12 8.42
C THR A 334 1.27 -10.34 9.29
N SER A 335 2.02 -10.15 10.38
CA SER A 335 2.38 -11.23 11.31
C SER A 335 1.15 -11.86 11.97
N ARG A 336 0.20 -11.03 12.44
CA ARG A 336 -1.06 -11.51 13.01
C ARG A 336 -1.94 -12.20 11.96
N GLY A 337 -1.94 -11.71 10.72
CA GLY A 337 -2.64 -12.37 9.62
C GLY A 337 -2.15 -13.80 9.41
N ALA A 338 -0.83 -14.00 9.38
CA ALA A 338 -0.22 -15.33 9.26
C ALA A 338 -0.57 -16.25 10.45
N GLN A 339 -0.54 -15.72 11.69
CA GLN A 339 -0.94 -16.49 12.88
C GLN A 339 -2.43 -16.89 12.85
N ILE A 340 -3.30 -16.01 12.35
CA ILE A 340 -4.73 -16.32 12.20
C ILE A 340 -4.94 -17.41 11.17
N GLU A 341 -4.19 -17.39 10.06
CA GLU A 341 -4.25 -18.43 9.02
C GLU A 341 -3.79 -19.79 9.58
N GLU A 342 -2.66 -19.83 10.30
CA GLU A 342 -2.15 -21.03 10.96
C GLU A 342 -3.15 -21.62 11.97
N LEU A 343 -3.71 -20.78 12.85
CA LEU A 343 -4.75 -21.21 13.80
C LEU A 343 -6.03 -21.67 13.10
N THR A 344 -6.35 -21.11 11.94
CA THR A 344 -7.51 -21.50 11.13
C THR A 344 -7.31 -22.91 10.56
N ASP A 345 -6.11 -23.21 10.07
CA ASP A 345 -5.74 -24.53 9.57
C ASP A 345 -5.72 -25.58 10.70
N GLU A 346 -5.18 -25.26 11.87
CA GLU A 346 -5.19 -26.15 13.04
C GLU A 346 -6.63 -26.47 13.49
N VAL A 347 -7.51 -25.46 13.53
CA VAL A 347 -8.93 -25.67 13.84
C VAL A 347 -9.62 -26.53 12.78
N ALA A 348 -9.26 -26.41 11.51
CA ALA A 348 -9.79 -27.26 10.45
C ALA A 348 -9.36 -28.73 10.62
N GLU A 349 -8.09 -28.96 10.94
CA GLU A 349 -7.56 -30.31 11.21
C GLU A 349 -8.22 -30.95 12.43
N ILE A 350 -8.34 -30.21 13.54
CA ILE A 350 -9.02 -30.69 14.75
C ILE A 350 -10.48 -31.06 14.45
N ARG A 351 -11.17 -30.29 13.60
CA ARG A 351 -12.55 -30.61 13.19
C ARG A 351 -12.62 -31.89 12.37
N GLU A 352 -11.68 -32.12 11.46
CA GLU A 352 -11.61 -33.36 10.66
C GLU A 352 -11.32 -34.58 11.56
N GLN A 353 -10.36 -34.45 12.48
CA GLN A 353 -10.06 -35.49 13.47
C GLN A 353 -11.29 -35.80 14.34
N LEU A 354 -12.00 -34.76 14.78
CA LEU A 354 -13.22 -34.90 15.57
C LEU A 354 -14.32 -35.61 14.76
N GLN A 355 -14.53 -35.27 13.49
CA GLN A 355 -15.50 -35.95 12.63
C GLN A 355 -15.13 -37.43 12.42
N SER A 356 -13.85 -37.72 12.19
CA SER A 356 -13.35 -39.09 12.07
C SER A 356 -13.56 -39.89 13.36
N GLY A 357 -13.27 -39.29 14.51
CA GLY A 357 -13.52 -39.87 15.83
C GLY A 357 -15.00 -40.18 16.06
N HIS A 358 -15.90 -39.25 15.74
CA HIS A 358 -17.35 -39.49 15.83
C HIS A 358 -17.79 -40.66 14.93
N ALA A 359 -17.25 -40.75 13.71
CA ALA A 359 -17.57 -41.85 12.80
C ALA A 359 -17.06 -43.20 13.32
N GLN A 360 -15.89 -43.25 13.97
CA GLN A 360 -15.38 -44.46 14.62
C GLN A 360 -16.25 -44.88 15.80
N ILE A 361 -16.65 -43.94 16.66
CA ILE A 361 -17.55 -44.22 17.80
C ILE A 361 -18.87 -44.80 17.28
N ALA A 362 -19.48 -44.20 16.26
CA ALA A 362 -20.73 -44.70 15.68
C ALA A 362 -20.59 -46.14 15.11
N ARG A 363 -19.44 -46.48 14.51
CA ARG A 363 -19.17 -47.86 14.06
C ARG A 363 -19.02 -48.82 15.23
N MET A 364 -18.27 -48.43 16.27
CA MET A 364 -18.11 -49.26 17.47
C MET A 364 -19.45 -49.48 18.19
N GLU A 365 -20.31 -48.47 18.25
CA GLU A 365 -21.67 -48.61 18.79
C GLU A 365 -22.50 -49.60 17.98
N ALA A 366 -22.45 -49.55 16.65
CA ALA A 366 -23.13 -50.51 15.78
C ALA A 366 -22.62 -51.95 15.98
N ASP A 367 -21.30 -52.14 16.01
CA ASP A 367 -20.68 -53.45 16.27
C ASP A 367 -21.07 -54.00 17.65
N LEU A 368 -21.14 -53.15 18.68
CA LEU A 368 -21.57 -53.54 20.03
C LEU A 368 -23.04 -54.01 20.04
N VAL A 369 -23.91 -53.34 19.29
CA VAL A 369 -25.31 -53.76 19.13
C VAL A 369 -25.38 -55.13 18.45
N GLU A 370 -24.64 -55.34 17.35
CA GLU A 370 -24.59 -56.63 16.66
C GLU A 370 -24.08 -57.76 17.58
N ARG A 371 -22.99 -57.51 18.32
CA ARG A 371 -22.46 -58.48 19.30
C ARG A 371 -23.45 -58.78 20.42
N ALA A 372 -24.21 -57.79 20.88
CA ALA A 372 -25.24 -58.01 21.88
C ALA A 372 -26.37 -58.91 21.36
N GLU A 373 -26.76 -58.75 20.09
CA GLU A 373 -27.73 -59.64 19.42
C GLU A 373 -27.19 -61.07 19.27
N GLU A 374 -25.92 -61.23 18.84
CA GLU A 374 -25.27 -62.54 18.76
C GLU A 374 -25.21 -63.25 20.12
N ILE A 375 -24.82 -62.53 21.18
CA ILE A 375 -24.78 -63.07 22.55
C ILE A 375 -26.19 -63.49 23.00
N SER A 376 -27.21 -62.68 22.71
CA SER A 376 -28.61 -63.02 23.02
C SER A 376 -29.06 -64.30 22.30
N ALA A 377 -28.75 -64.43 21.01
CA ALA A 377 -29.06 -65.63 20.22
C ALA A 377 -28.30 -66.87 20.72
N ALA A 378 -27.02 -66.72 21.07
CA ALA A 378 -26.21 -67.79 21.65
C ALA A 378 -26.76 -68.24 23.01
N HIS A 379 -27.17 -67.29 23.87
CA HIS A 379 -27.85 -67.59 25.13
C HIS A 379 -29.16 -68.35 24.92
N ALA A 380 -30.00 -67.93 23.98
CA ALA A 380 -31.24 -68.65 23.65
C ALA A 380 -30.97 -70.09 23.19
N THR A 381 -29.96 -70.28 22.34
CA THR A 381 -29.54 -71.59 21.86
C THR A 381 -29.00 -72.47 22.99
N ALA A 382 -28.15 -71.92 23.86
CA ALA A 382 -27.61 -72.63 25.01
C ALA A 382 -28.71 -73.06 25.98
N SER A 383 -29.71 -72.21 26.21
CA SER A 383 -30.88 -72.52 27.04
C SER A 383 -31.74 -73.64 26.43
N ALA A 384 -31.94 -73.63 25.11
CA ALA A 384 -32.64 -74.70 24.40
C ALA A 384 -31.89 -76.04 24.50
N LEU A 385 -30.57 -76.04 24.30
CA LEU A 385 -29.73 -77.23 24.43
C LEU A 385 -29.69 -77.76 25.87
N GLN A 386 -29.68 -76.88 26.88
CA GLN A 386 -29.82 -77.28 28.28
C GLN A 386 -31.14 -78.01 28.52
N THR A 387 -32.23 -77.46 27.99
CA THR A 387 -33.57 -78.08 28.10
C THR A 387 -33.60 -79.45 27.42
N GLU A 388 -32.99 -79.58 26.23
CA GLU A 388 -32.89 -80.87 25.54
C GLU A 388 -32.04 -81.88 26.31
N ARG A 389 -30.88 -81.46 26.84
CA ARG A 389 -30.03 -82.30 27.68
C ARG A 389 -30.80 -82.80 28.91
N ASP A 390 -31.53 -81.92 29.58
CA ASP A 390 -32.30 -82.28 30.77
C ASP A 390 -33.43 -83.26 30.44
N ASN A 391 -34.08 -83.13 29.27
CA ASN A 391 -35.04 -84.10 28.76
C ASN A 391 -34.41 -85.47 28.46
N GLU A 392 -33.21 -85.51 27.86
CA GLU A 392 -32.49 -86.76 27.61
C GLU A 392 -31.99 -87.41 28.91
N ILE A 393 -31.56 -86.62 29.89
CA ILE A 393 -31.26 -87.11 31.25
C ILE A 393 -32.52 -87.77 31.86
N ALA A 394 -33.68 -87.12 31.75
CA ALA A 394 -34.93 -87.70 32.24
C ALA A 394 -35.31 -89.01 31.50
N ARG A 395 -35.12 -89.07 30.18
CA ARG A 395 -35.37 -90.29 29.38
C ARG A 395 -34.43 -91.43 29.77
N THR A 396 -33.15 -91.15 29.92
CA THR A 396 -32.14 -92.15 30.30
C THR A 396 -32.39 -92.68 31.70
N GLN A 397 -32.77 -91.82 32.65
CA GLN A 397 -33.22 -92.23 33.98
C GLN A 397 -34.46 -93.14 33.92
N ALA A 398 -35.49 -92.75 33.16
CA ALA A 398 -36.69 -93.58 33.00
C ALA A 398 -36.39 -94.94 32.34
N LEU A 399 -35.44 -95.00 31.41
CA LEU A 399 -34.97 -96.25 30.81
C LEU A 399 -34.19 -97.10 31.81
N GLN A 400 -33.34 -96.50 32.65
CA GLN A 400 -32.65 -97.20 33.74
C GLN A 400 -33.65 -97.79 34.73
N GLU A 401 -34.66 -97.05 35.16
CA GLU A 401 -35.72 -97.55 36.03
C GLU A 401 -36.46 -98.74 35.40
N ARG A 402 -36.81 -98.65 34.11
CA ARG A 402 -37.41 -99.77 33.37
C ARG A 402 -36.49 -100.98 33.28
N MET A 403 -35.19 -100.77 33.07
CA MET A 403 -34.20 -101.84 33.01
C MET A 403 -34.07 -102.53 34.36
N GLU A 404 -33.95 -101.76 35.46
CA GLU A 404 -33.95 -102.30 36.82
C GLU A 404 -35.24 -103.06 37.13
N GLN A 405 -36.39 -102.55 36.69
CA GLN A 405 -37.67 -103.23 36.85
C GLN A 405 -37.71 -104.54 36.05
N SER A 406 -37.21 -104.55 34.81
CA SER A 406 -37.08 -105.76 34.00
C SER A 406 -36.10 -106.75 34.61
N GLU A 407 -34.99 -106.30 35.18
CA GLU A 407 -34.02 -107.15 35.89
C GLU A 407 -34.65 -107.77 37.13
N ARG A 408 -35.42 -107.01 37.91
CA ARG A 408 -36.21 -107.54 39.03
C ARG A 408 -37.20 -108.59 38.56
N VAL A 409 -37.95 -108.33 37.49
CA VAL A 409 -38.90 -109.31 36.91
C VAL A 409 -38.17 -110.58 36.45
N VAL A 410 -37.01 -110.45 35.79
CA VAL A 410 -36.19 -111.61 35.38
C VAL A 410 -35.67 -112.36 36.60
N GLN A 411 -35.28 -111.66 37.66
CA GLN A 411 -34.80 -112.26 38.89
C GLN A 411 -35.93 -113.00 39.62
N GLU A 412 -37.11 -112.40 39.74
CA GLU A 412 -38.33 -113.03 40.26
C GLU A 412 -38.73 -114.25 39.41
N PHE A 413 -38.62 -114.17 38.08
CA PHE A 413 -38.89 -115.30 37.19
C PHE A 413 -37.88 -116.44 37.42
N LYS A 414 -36.58 -116.12 37.60
CA LYS A 414 -35.52 -117.08 37.93
C LYS A 414 -35.72 -117.73 39.30
N ASP A 415 -36.27 -117.00 40.27
CA ASP A 415 -36.53 -117.47 41.63
C ASP A 415 -37.89 -118.19 41.77
N SER A 416 -38.74 -118.14 40.74
CA SER A 416 -40.04 -118.82 40.70
C SER A 416 -39.93 -120.36 40.74
N THR A 417 -40.89 -121.00 41.40
CA THR A 417 -40.98 -122.44 41.65
C THR A 417 -40.94 -123.26 40.35
N SER A 418 -41.58 -122.76 39.29
CA SER A 418 -41.59 -123.38 37.95
C SER A 418 -40.24 -123.37 37.23
N TRP A 419 -39.43 -122.31 37.39
CA TRP A 419 -38.09 -122.24 36.79
C TRP A 419 -37.11 -123.16 37.51
N ARG A 420 -37.21 -123.27 38.84
CA ARG A 420 -36.37 -124.16 39.66
C ARG A 420 -36.66 -125.65 39.39
N ILE A 421 -37.92 -126.02 39.13
CA ILE A 421 -38.33 -127.40 38.80
C ILE A 421 -37.84 -127.86 37.41
N THR A 422 -37.68 -126.96 36.44
CA THR A 422 -37.21 -127.30 35.07
C THR A 422 -35.69 -127.27 34.89
N SER A 423 -34.93 -126.99 35.95
CA SER A 423 -33.45 -126.95 35.95
C SER A 423 -32.78 -128.21 35.36
N PRO A 424 -33.20 -129.45 35.71
CA PRO A 424 -32.56 -130.67 35.20
C PRO A 424 -32.75 -130.86 33.68
N LEU A 425 -33.92 -130.48 33.15
CA LEU A 425 -34.25 -130.62 31.73
C LEU A 425 -33.51 -129.60 30.85
N ARG A 426 -33.18 -128.42 31.39
CA ARG A 426 -32.41 -127.38 30.68
C ARG A 426 -30.92 -127.67 30.64
N ALA A 427 -30.37 -128.33 31.66
CA ALA A 427 -29.00 -128.86 31.60
C ALA A 427 -28.88 -129.92 30.47
N LEU A 428 -29.90 -130.76 30.28
CA LEU A 428 -29.97 -131.72 29.18
C LEU A 428 -30.07 -131.05 27.80
N SER A 429 -30.88 -129.99 27.64
CA SER A 429 -31.00 -129.28 26.35
C SER A 429 -29.74 -128.46 26.01
N ALA A 430 -29.04 -127.90 26.99
CA ALA A 430 -27.77 -127.21 26.78
C ALA A 430 -26.66 -128.16 26.33
N ILE A 431 -26.68 -129.42 26.79
CA ILE A 431 -25.80 -130.50 26.30
C ILE A 431 -26.14 -130.85 24.85
N ILE A 432 -27.43 -131.00 24.51
CA ILE A 432 -27.90 -131.27 23.14
C ILE A 432 -27.58 -130.10 22.19
N THR A 433 -27.71 -128.85 22.65
CA THR A 433 -27.44 -127.66 21.83
C THR A 433 -25.93 -127.44 21.65
N ARG A 434 -25.09 -127.81 22.63
CA ARG A 434 -23.62 -127.85 22.46
C ARG A 434 -23.17 -128.98 21.52
N LEU A 435 -23.88 -130.12 21.51
CA LEU A 435 -23.69 -131.21 20.53
C LEU A 435 -24.12 -130.78 19.12
N LEU A 436 -25.26 -130.10 18.97
CA LEU A 436 -25.74 -129.58 17.68
C LEU A 436 -24.92 -128.40 17.14
N LYS A 437 -24.39 -127.51 18.01
CA LYS A 437 -23.43 -126.47 17.60
C LYS A 437 -22.07 -127.06 17.18
N ARG A 438 -21.64 -128.19 17.76
CA ARG A 438 -20.48 -128.96 17.28
C ARG A 438 -20.72 -129.65 15.93
N ILE A 439 -21.97 -129.99 15.61
CA ILE A 439 -22.37 -130.56 14.30
C ILE A 439 -22.58 -129.45 13.24
N ALA A 440 -23.06 -128.26 13.63
CA ALA A 440 -23.21 -127.11 12.72
C ALA A 440 -21.89 -126.39 12.39
N ALA A 441 -20.86 -126.48 13.25
CA ALA A 441 -19.51 -125.98 12.99
C ALA A 441 -18.66 -126.92 12.10
N VAL A 442 -19.19 -128.08 11.69
CA VAL A 442 -18.60 -128.98 10.68
C VAL A 442 -19.20 -128.70 9.28
N PHE A 443 -20.17 -127.78 9.15
CA PHE A 443 -20.84 -127.45 7.89
C PHE A 443 -21.01 -125.92 7.62
N ARG A 444 -20.21 -125.06 8.25
CA ARG A 444 -20.01 -123.65 7.85
C ARG A 444 -18.62 -123.15 8.17
#